data_AF-A0A970DWR7-F1
#
_entry.id   AF-A0A970DWR7-F1
#
_cell.length_a   1.000
_cell.length_b   1.000
_cell.length_c   1.000
_cell.angle_alpha   90.00
_cell.angle_beta   90.00
_cell.angle_gamma   90.00
#
_symmetry.space_group_name_H-M   'P 1'
#
loop_
_entity.id
_entity.type
_entity.pdbx_description
1 polymer ?
#
loop_
_entity_poly.entity_id
_entity_poly.type
_entity_poly.pdbx_seq_one_letter_code
_entity_poly.pdbx_strand_id
1 'polypeptide(L)'
;MDFSERLKEVAVEHFNTNLINNQASLLKMDNVIDFYTKFIYGLNSLSKYDKQVYRLGIKVYLSFDGDEELMNLMDEWEKSILPRHCEILDPYLVNVEKKIVVVRTLVHLLETMIENIIVKNRYLAEDEIREEISIVLKSCE
;
A
#
# COMPACT_ATOMS: atom_id res chain seq x y z
N MET A 1 17.41 24.17 -4.56
CA MET A 1 17.02 22.77 -4.33
C MET A 1 18.24 22.02 -3.83
N ASP A 2 18.22 21.65 -2.56
CA ASP A 2 19.27 20.85 -1.92
C ASP A 2 19.20 19.40 -2.45
N PHE A 3 20.32 18.68 -2.45
CA PHE A 3 20.36 17.27 -2.86
C PHE A 3 19.46 16.39 -1.98
N SER A 4 19.31 16.76 -0.70
CA SER A 4 18.39 16.12 0.24
C SER A 4 16.92 16.25 -0.18
N GLU A 5 16.53 17.45 -0.61
CA GLU A 5 15.18 17.80 -1.07
C GLU A 5 14.81 17.00 -2.33
N ARG A 6 15.73 16.95 -3.30
CA ARG A 6 15.56 16.18 -4.54
C ARG A 6 15.52 14.66 -4.33
N LEU A 7 16.21 14.15 -3.31
CA LEU A 7 16.12 12.73 -2.93
C LEU A 7 14.75 12.39 -2.31
N LYS A 8 14.17 13.32 -1.54
CA LYS A 8 12.83 13.15 -0.98
C LYS A 8 11.76 13.23 -2.05
N GLU A 9 11.84 14.17 -2.98
CA GLU A 9 10.94 14.25 -4.14
C GLU A 9 10.95 12.95 -4.96
N VAL A 10 12.14 12.44 -5.33
CA VAL A 10 12.26 11.17 -6.06
C VAL A 10 11.72 10.00 -5.24
N ALA A 11 11.89 10.02 -3.92
CA ALA A 11 11.34 8.98 -3.05
C ALA A 11 9.81 9.03 -2.96
N VAL A 12 9.22 10.22 -2.86
CA VAL A 12 7.77 10.44 -2.90
C VAL A 12 7.21 10.00 -4.25
N GLU A 13 7.83 10.40 -5.35
CA GLU A 13 7.41 10.01 -6.70
C GLU A 13 7.48 8.48 -6.88
N HIS A 14 8.58 7.85 -6.48
CA HIS A 14 8.76 6.41 -6.59
C HIS A 14 7.81 5.61 -5.68
N PHE A 15 7.58 6.10 -4.46
CA PHE A 15 6.60 5.56 -3.51
C PHE A 15 5.18 5.65 -4.08
N ASN A 16 4.84 6.77 -4.72
CA ASN A 16 3.52 7.02 -5.31
C ASN A 16 3.24 6.23 -6.58
N THR A 17 4.27 5.89 -7.39
CA THR A 17 4.07 5.40 -8.77
C THR A 17 4.59 3.99 -9.04
N ASN A 18 5.69 3.54 -8.43
CA ASN A 18 6.43 2.38 -8.95
C ASN A 18 6.24 1.08 -8.16
N LEU A 19 5.96 1.16 -6.86
CA LEU A 19 5.92 -0.04 -6.03
C LEU A 19 4.58 -0.78 -6.14
N ILE A 20 3.48 -0.03 -6.29
CA ILE A 20 2.12 -0.56 -6.35
C ILE A 20 1.73 -0.94 -7.78
N ASN A 21 2.05 -0.11 -8.78
CA ASN A 21 1.63 -0.32 -10.16
C ASN A 21 2.40 -1.43 -10.89
N ASN A 22 3.70 -1.62 -10.58
CA ASN A 22 4.50 -2.67 -11.20
C ASN A 22 4.14 -4.07 -10.69
N GLN A 23 3.69 -4.19 -9.44
CA GLN A 23 3.19 -5.45 -8.88
C GLN A 23 1.76 -5.73 -9.35
N ALA A 24 0.88 -4.71 -9.38
CA ALA A 24 -0.52 -4.86 -9.80
C ALA A 24 -0.69 -5.19 -11.29
N SER A 25 0.17 -4.66 -12.17
CA SER A 25 0.10 -4.91 -13.62
C SER A 25 0.47 -6.35 -14.04
N LEU A 26 1.08 -7.13 -13.15
CA LEU A 26 1.45 -8.53 -13.39
C LEU A 26 0.34 -9.53 -13.02
N LEU A 27 -0.76 -9.07 -12.41
CA LEU A 27 -1.79 -9.93 -11.83
C LEU A 27 -3.03 -9.97 -12.75
N LYS A 28 -3.09 -10.94 -13.66
CA LYS A 28 -4.38 -11.45 -14.15
C LYS A 28 -4.94 -12.35 -13.06
N MET A 29 -5.87 -11.84 -12.24
CA MET A 29 -6.36 -12.61 -11.11
C MET A 29 -7.88 -12.71 -11.07
N ASP A 30 -8.33 -13.95 -10.91
CA ASP A 30 -9.73 -14.38 -10.95
C ASP A 30 -10.49 -14.02 -9.66
N ASN A 31 -9.79 -13.67 -8.57
CA ASN A 31 -10.39 -13.21 -7.32
C ASN A 31 -9.57 -12.11 -6.63
N VAL A 32 -10.26 -11.26 -5.88
CA VAL A 32 -9.67 -10.08 -5.22
C VAL A 32 -8.79 -10.43 -4.02
N ILE A 33 -9.04 -11.57 -3.36
CA ILE A 33 -8.22 -12.06 -2.24
C ILE A 33 -6.82 -12.41 -2.73
N ASP A 34 -6.71 -13.12 -3.86
CA ASP A 34 -5.44 -13.49 -4.50
C ASP A 34 -4.68 -12.24 -4.94
N PHE A 35 -5.40 -11.25 -5.49
CA PHE A 35 -4.80 -9.97 -5.88
C PHE A 35 -4.06 -9.32 -4.70
N TYR A 36 -4.75 -9.09 -3.57
CA TYR A 36 -4.13 -8.47 -2.40
C TYR A 36 -3.09 -9.37 -1.73
N THR A 37 -3.33 -10.69 -1.70
CA THR A 37 -2.37 -11.66 -1.15
C THR A 37 -1.04 -11.61 -1.89
N LYS A 38 -1.08 -11.70 -3.22
CA LYS A 38 0.13 -11.67 -4.04
C LYS A 38 0.79 -10.32 -4.06
N PHE A 39 0.01 -9.23 -4.06
CA PHE A 39 0.52 -7.88 -3.91
C PHE A 39 1.38 -7.75 -2.64
N ILE A 40 0.84 -8.10 -1.47
CA ILE A 40 1.57 -8.00 -0.19
C ILE A 40 2.74 -8.99 -0.15
N TYR A 41 2.52 -10.24 -0.55
CA TYR A 41 3.58 -11.26 -0.52
C TYR A 41 4.77 -10.88 -1.40
N GLY A 42 4.51 -10.26 -2.56
CA GLY A 42 5.53 -9.74 -3.47
C GLY A 42 6.47 -8.73 -2.81
N LEU A 43 6.00 -7.97 -1.82
CA LEU A 43 6.81 -6.97 -1.11
C LEU A 43 7.98 -7.61 -0.33
N ASN A 44 7.87 -8.89 0.06
CA ASN A 44 8.98 -9.61 0.70
C ASN A 44 10.23 -9.61 -0.18
N SER A 45 10.05 -9.62 -1.51
CA SER A 45 11.11 -9.73 -2.51
C SER A 45 11.74 -8.40 -2.93
N LEU A 46 11.26 -7.26 -2.39
CA LEU A 46 11.79 -5.94 -2.73
C LEU A 46 13.29 -5.84 -2.46
N SER A 47 13.99 -5.13 -3.34
CA SER A 47 15.41 -4.90 -3.17
C SER A 47 15.69 -4.04 -1.94
N LYS A 48 16.94 -4.09 -1.45
CA LYS A 48 17.38 -3.21 -0.37
C LYS A 48 17.17 -1.73 -0.72
N TYR A 49 17.39 -1.36 -1.98
CA TYR A 49 17.20 0.00 -2.47
C TYR A 49 15.74 0.42 -2.39
N ASP A 50 14.81 -0.38 -2.91
CA ASP A 50 13.37 -0.07 -2.89
C ASP A 50 12.84 0.08 -1.45
N LYS A 51 13.28 -0.82 -0.55
CA LYS A 51 12.93 -0.72 0.87
C LYS A 51 13.48 0.55 1.51
N GLN A 52 14.65 1.04 1.10
CA GLN A 52 15.21 2.30 1.59
C GLN A 52 14.44 3.51 1.08
N VAL A 53 14.06 3.51 -0.20
CA VAL A 53 13.23 4.56 -0.80
C VAL A 53 11.88 4.65 -0.07
N TYR A 54 11.21 3.52 0.15
CA TYR A 54 9.94 3.48 0.88
C TYR A 54 10.06 4.00 2.32
N ARG A 55 11.11 3.63 3.04
CA ARG A 55 11.36 4.15 4.40
C ARG A 55 11.61 5.65 4.41
N LEU A 56 12.21 6.21 3.37
CA LEU A 56 12.36 7.66 3.23
C LEU A 56 10.99 8.31 3.00
N GLY A 57 10.15 7.74 2.12
CA GLY A 57 8.76 8.18 1.92
C GLY A 57 7.97 8.23 3.22
N ILE A 58 8.06 7.19 4.07
CA ILE A 58 7.41 7.19 5.39
C ILE A 58 7.93 8.28 6.33
N LYS A 59 9.23 8.61 6.30
CA LYS A 59 9.75 9.69 7.14
C LYS A 59 9.20 11.06 6.73
N VAL A 60 9.07 11.27 5.42
CA VAL A 60 8.44 12.48 4.86
C VAL A 60 6.96 12.52 5.24
N TYR A 61 6.24 11.41 5.06
CA TYR A 61 4.84 11.26 5.45
C TYR A 61 4.59 11.60 6.93
N LEU A 62 5.39 11.02 7.82
CA LEU A 62 5.32 11.26 9.26
C LEU A 62 5.91 12.61 9.70
N SER A 63 6.21 13.50 8.74
CA SER A 63 6.62 14.89 8.98
C SER A 63 7.92 15.03 9.79
N PHE A 64 8.79 14.01 9.80
CA PHE A 64 10.07 14.07 10.52
C PHE A 64 11.02 15.15 9.97
N ASP A 65 10.82 15.52 8.71
CA ASP A 65 11.67 16.45 7.97
C ASP A 65 11.11 17.88 7.88
N GLY A 66 9.84 18.10 8.26
CA GLY A 66 9.20 19.43 8.32
C GLY A 66 9.03 20.16 6.98
N ASP A 67 9.11 19.45 5.85
CA ASP A 67 8.98 20.01 4.51
C ASP A 67 7.49 20.12 4.12
N GLU A 68 6.93 21.32 4.17
CA GLU A 68 5.50 21.56 3.94
C GLU A 68 5.04 21.17 2.52
N GLU A 69 5.87 21.37 1.50
CA GLU A 69 5.51 21.04 0.12
C GLU A 69 5.39 19.53 -0.05
N LEU A 70 6.39 18.79 0.43
CA LEU A 70 6.37 17.33 0.41
C LEU A 70 5.27 16.74 1.30
N MET A 71 5.00 17.36 2.45
CA MET A 71 3.89 16.96 3.32
C MET A 71 2.54 17.11 2.62
N ASN A 72 2.31 18.22 1.91
CA ASN A 72 1.08 18.42 1.14
C ASN A 72 0.92 17.37 0.03
N LEU A 73 2.01 17.02 -0.67
CA LEU A 73 1.98 15.96 -1.68
C LEU A 73 1.62 14.60 -1.07
N MET A 74 2.13 14.30 0.13
CA MET A 74 1.84 13.05 0.84
C MET A 74 0.41 13.01 1.38
N ASP A 75 -0.12 14.14 1.87
CA ASP A 75 -1.52 14.26 2.32
C ASP A 75 -2.52 14.05 1.16
N GLU A 76 -2.26 14.66 0.00
CA GLU A 76 -3.08 14.44 -1.20
C GLU A 76 -2.99 12.99 -1.71
N TRP A 77 -1.80 12.37 -1.62
CA TRP A 77 -1.65 10.95 -1.90
C TRP A 77 -2.46 10.08 -0.92
N GLU A 78 -2.39 10.34 0.39
CA GLU A 78 -3.12 9.60 1.42
C GLU A 78 -4.64 9.67 1.19
N LYS A 79 -5.17 10.87 0.92
CA LYS A 79 -6.59 11.08 0.61
C LYS A 79 -7.05 10.28 -0.61
N SER A 80 -6.15 9.95 -1.52
CA SER A 80 -6.46 9.18 -2.73
C SER A 80 -6.50 7.66 -2.51
N ILE A 81 -5.95 7.14 -1.41
CA ILE A 81 -5.84 5.69 -1.16
C ILE A 81 -7.23 5.05 -1.06
N LEU A 82 -8.07 5.55 -0.15
CA LEU A 82 -9.38 4.96 0.10
C LEU A 82 -10.29 4.98 -1.15
N PRO A 83 -10.43 6.11 -1.89
CA PRO A 83 -11.18 6.14 -3.14
C PRO A 83 -10.70 5.11 -4.17
N ARG A 84 -9.39 4.97 -4.38
CA ARG A 84 -8.83 3.99 -5.33
C ARG A 84 -9.17 2.55 -4.94
N HIS A 85 -9.04 2.20 -3.66
CA HIS A 85 -9.40 0.85 -3.20
C HIS A 85 -10.91 0.59 -3.28
N CYS A 86 -11.75 1.62 -3.09
CA CYS A 86 -13.19 1.52 -3.35
C CYS A 86 -13.46 1.18 -4.82
N GLU A 87 -12.79 1.84 -5.77
CA GLU A 87 -12.95 1.55 -7.21
C GLU A 87 -12.48 0.13 -7.57
N ILE A 88 -11.35 -0.32 -7.04
CA ILE A 88 -10.84 -1.69 -7.25
C ILE A 88 -11.82 -2.74 -6.72
N LEU A 89 -12.42 -2.47 -5.55
CA LEU A 89 -13.31 -3.41 -4.88
C LEU A 89 -14.77 -3.32 -5.31
N ASP A 90 -15.18 -2.26 -6.02
CA ASP A 90 -16.58 -2.04 -6.41
C ASP A 90 -17.22 -3.26 -7.09
N PRO A 91 -16.54 -3.97 -8.03
CA PRO A 91 -17.08 -5.17 -8.65
C PRO A 91 -17.33 -6.34 -7.67
N TYR A 92 -16.61 -6.37 -6.54
CA TYR A 92 -16.63 -7.47 -5.55
C TYR A 92 -17.50 -7.15 -4.32
N LEU A 93 -17.93 -5.90 -4.16
CA LEU A 93 -18.70 -5.46 -3.00
C LEU A 93 -20.22 -5.49 -3.26
N VAL A 94 -20.70 -6.24 -4.24
CA VAL A 94 -22.14 -6.34 -4.55
C VAL A 94 -22.86 -6.95 -3.34
N ASN A 95 -23.92 -6.29 -2.87
CA ASN A 95 -24.70 -6.70 -1.67
C ASN A 95 -23.94 -6.72 -0.33
N VAL A 96 -22.73 -6.17 -0.26
CA VAL A 96 -22.01 -6.01 1.00
C VAL A 96 -22.58 -4.82 1.78
N GLU A 97 -23.08 -5.06 2.98
CA GLU A 97 -23.41 -3.97 3.91
C GLU A 97 -22.13 -3.27 4.38
N LYS A 98 -22.19 -1.95 4.58
CA LYS A 98 -21.07 -1.15 5.10
C LYS A 98 -19.79 -1.26 4.26
N LYS A 99 -19.91 -1.35 2.93
CA LYS A 99 -18.79 -1.38 1.95
C LYS A 99 -17.59 -0.53 2.35
N ILE A 100 -17.81 0.75 2.65
CA ILE A 100 -16.74 1.70 3.01
C ILE A 100 -15.96 1.28 4.26
N VAL A 101 -16.62 0.63 5.22
CA VAL A 101 -15.99 0.13 6.44
C VAL A 101 -15.11 -1.08 6.12
N VAL A 102 -15.56 -1.97 5.23
CA VAL A 102 -14.76 -3.09 4.72
C VAL A 102 -13.51 -2.58 4.02
N VAL A 103 -13.66 -1.66 3.06
CA VAL A 103 -12.51 -1.07 2.34
C VAL A 103 -11.53 -0.40 3.29
N ARG A 104 -12.01 0.43 4.22
CA ARG A 104 -11.14 1.10 5.21
C ARG A 104 -10.41 0.11 6.11
N THR A 105 -11.08 -0.98 6.50
CA THR A 105 -10.46 -2.03 7.32
C THR A 105 -9.37 -2.76 6.54
N LEU A 106 -9.61 -3.04 5.25
CA LEU A 106 -8.59 -3.60 4.36
C LEU A 106 -7.39 -2.66 4.25
N VAL A 107 -7.61 -1.36 4.01
CA VAL A 107 -6.52 -0.39 3.88
C VAL A 107 -5.62 -0.37 5.11
N HIS A 108 -6.19 -0.33 6.33
CA HIS A 108 -5.40 -0.38 7.56
C HIS A 108 -4.60 -1.69 7.72
N LEU A 109 -5.19 -2.82 7.30
CA LEU A 109 -4.52 -4.11 7.31
C LEU A 109 -3.32 -4.11 6.35
N LEU A 110 -3.53 -3.65 5.11
CA LEU A 110 -2.50 -3.55 4.09
C LEU A 110 -1.36 -2.65 4.57
N GLU A 111 -1.66 -1.48 5.11
CA GLU A 111 -0.67 -0.55 5.67
C GLU A 111 0.20 -1.24 6.74
N THR A 112 -0.44 -1.94 7.68
CA THR A 112 0.25 -2.68 8.75
C THR A 112 1.18 -3.77 8.18
N MET A 113 0.72 -4.53 7.19
CA MET A 113 1.52 -5.57 6.53
C MET A 113 2.71 -4.97 5.78
N ILE A 114 2.48 -3.89 5.03
CA ILE A 114 3.52 -3.19 4.28
C ILE A 114 4.59 -2.65 5.23
N GLU A 115 4.21 -2.01 6.34
CA GLU A 115 5.16 -1.53 7.34
C GLU A 115 5.96 -2.67 7.98
N ASN A 116 5.31 -3.78 8.30
CA ASN A 116 5.99 -4.96 8.85
C ASN A 116 7.07 -5.47 7.88
N ILE A 117 6.73 -5.60 6.59
CA ILE A 117 7.66 -6.10 5.57
C ILE A 117 8.77 -5.10 5.27
N ILE A 118 8.41 -3.84 5.00
CA ILE A 118 9.35 -2.86 4.44
C ILE A 118 10.07 -2.10 5.55
N VAL A 119 9.34 -1.50 6.49
CA VAL A 119 9.94 -0.66 7.54
C VAL A 119 10.66 -1.53 8.57
N LYS A 120 9.94 -2.53 9.11
CA LYS A 120 10.47 -3.41 10.16
C LYS A 120 11.34 -4.54 9.59
N ASN A 121 11.42 -4.66 8.27
CA ASN A 121 12.22 -5.66 7.56
C ASN A 121 11.90 -7.11 7.98
N ARG A 122 10.62 -7.39 8.22
CA ARG A 122 10.13 -8.72 8.57
C ARG A 122 9.73 -9.49 7.32
N TYR A 123 9.75 -10.81 7.42
CA TYR A 123 9.12 -11.67 6.44
C TYR A 123 7.70 -11.96 6.90
N LEU A 124 6.74 -11.91 5.99
CA LEU A 124 5.36 -12.38 6.23
C LEU A 124 5.09 -13.57 5.31
N ALA A 125 4.57 -14.67 5.88
CA ALA A 125 4.27 -15.88 5.13
C ALA A 125 2.99 -15.70 4.28
N GLU A 126 2.94 -16.34 3.11
CA GLU A 126 1.84 -16.12 2.15
C GLU A 126 0.48 -16.60 2.70
N ASP A 127 0.48 -17.69 3.46
CA ASP A 127 -0.69 -18.26 4.11
C ASP A 127 -1.25 -17.35 5.21
N GLU A 128 -0.38 -16.77 6.06
CA GLU A 128 -0.78 -15.77 7.07
C GLU A 128 -1.40 -14.52 6.41
N ILE A 129 -0.76 -14.00 5.36
CA ILE A 129 -1.27 -12.86 4.58
C ILE A 129 -2.66 -13.18 4.02
N ARG A 130 -2.81 -14.36 3.40
CA ARG A 130 -4.07 -14.80 2.80
C ARG A 130 -5.17 -14.91 3.86
N GLU A 131 -4.86 -15.51 5.01
CA GLU A 131 -5.82 -15.72 6.09
C GLU A 131 -6.41 -14.39 6.55
N GLU A 132 -5.56 -13.42 6.92
CA GLU A 132 -6.02 -12.11 7.41
C GLU A 132 -6.83 -11.35 6.35
N ILE A 133 -6.38 -11.34 5.08
CA ILE A 133 -7.11 -10.70 3.97
C ILE A 133 -8.46 -11.37 3.75
N SER A 134 -8.52 -12.71 3.79
CA SER A 134 -9.76 -13.46 3.58
C SER A 134 -10.80 -13.17 4.66
N ILE A 135 -10.38 -12.92 5.90
CA ILE A 135 -11.29 -12.56 6.99
C ILE A 135 -11.91 -11.19 6.74
N VAL A 136 -11.11 -10.20 6.31
CA VAL A 136 -11.61 -8.85 6.01
C VAL A 136 -12.53 -8.86 4.78
N LEU A 137 -12.18 -9.63 3.75
CA LEU A 137 -12.90 -9.70 2.49
C LEU A 137 -13.94 -10.83 2.43
N LYS A 138 -14.25 -11.48 3.55
CA LYS A 138 -15.18 -12.61 3.60
C LYS A 138 -16.56 -12.33 3.02
N SER A 139 -17.03 -11.08 3.12
CA SER A 139 -18.31 -10.68 2.55
C SER A 139 -18.26 -10.37 1.04
N CYS A 140 -17.08 -10.39 0.42
CA CYS A 140 -16.85 -9.99 -0.97
C CYS A 140 -16.77 -11.20 -1.94
N GLU A 141 -17.32 -12.34 -1.52
CA GLU A 141 -17.44 -13.58 -2.32
C GLU A 141 -18.65 -13.55 -3.27
#